data_AF-A0A3M1HZS9-F1
#
_entry.id   AF-A0A3M1HZS9-F1
#
_cell.length_a   1.000
_cell.length_b   1.000
_cell.length_c   1.000
_cell.angle_alpha   90.00
_cell.angle_beta   90.00
_cell.angle_gamma   90.00
#
_symmetry.space_group_name_H-M   'P 1'
#
loop_
_entity.id
_entity.type
_entity.pdbx_description
1 polymer ?
#
loop_
_entity_poly.entity_id
_entity_poly.type
_entity_poly.pdbx_seq_one_letter_code
_entity_poly.pdbx_strand_id
1 'polypeptide(L)'
;MWVHACSVGEVGSVVALVERLLAHGEAVHLTVITETGYAHAKRLFGEKITVSHLPLDLPGFFARFLQILRPKLLLLVETEFWPGMLRACRRRGVPVVGVNTR
;
A
#
# COMPACT_ATOMS: atom_id res chain seq x y z
N MET A 1 7.64 -0.17 -4.65
CA MET A 1 6.67 -1.12 -4.06
C MET A 1 5.47 -0.34 -3.51
N TRP A 2 4.27 -0.87 -3.69
CA TRP A 2 3.06 -0.35 -3.05
C TRP A 2 2.66 -1.30 -1.93
N VAL A 3 2.59 -0.79 -0.70
CA VAL A 3 2.10 -1.54 0.47
C VAL A 3 0.75 -0.93 0.87
N HIS A 4 -0.23 -1.77 1.16
CA HIS A 4 -1.52 -1.34 1.70
C HIS A 4 -1.75 -1.99 3.07
N ALA A 5 -1.94 -1.15 4.08
CA ALA A 5 -2.22 -1.53 5.46
C ALA A 5 -3.31 -0.58 6.03
N CYS A 6 -4.53 -1.06 6.22
CA CYS A 6 -5.71 -0.21 6.43
C CYS A 6 -5.70 0.54 7.78
N SER A 7 -5.07 -0.04 8.81
CA SER A 7 -5.20 0.37 10.21
C SER A 7 -3.86 0.47 10.94
N VAL A 8 -3.87 0.96 12.18
CA VAL A 8 -2.67 1.03 13.04
C VAL A 8 -2.03 -0.35 13.23
N GLY A 9 -2.85 -1.40 13.44
CA GLY A 9 -2.37 -2.76 13.68
C GLY A 9 -1.63 -3.30 12.45
N GLU A 10 -2.21 -3.12 11.27
CA GLU A 10 -1.59 -3.54 10.01
C GLU A 10 -0.34 -2.74 9.66
N VAL A 11 -0.33 -1.43 9.93
CA VAL A 11 0.88 -0.60 9.75
C VAL A 11 2.01 -1.12 10.65
N GLY A 12 1.69 -1.50 11.89
CA GLY A 12 2.65 -2.11 12.81
C GLY A 12 3.18 -3.46 12.33
N SER A 13 2.33 -4.28 11.70
CA SER A 13 2.73 -5.62 11.23
C SER A 13 3.67 -5.59 10.03
N VAL A 14 3.67 -4.51 9.24
CA VAL A 14 4.54 -4.37 8.05
C VAL A 14 5.86 -3.65 8.29
N VAL A 15 6.16 -3.19 9.51
CA VAL A 15 7.39 -2.41 9.78
C VAL A 15 8.64 -3.14 9.29
N ALA A 16 8.83 -4.40 9.72
CA ALA A 16 10.00 -5.18 9.33
C ALA A 16 10.07 -5.47 7.81
N LEU A 17 8.91 -5.61 7.16
CA LEU A 17 8.84 -5.80 5.71
C LEU A 17 9.28 -4.53 4.96
N VAL A 18 8.75 -3.38 5.36
CA VAL A 18 9.09 -2.07 4.77
C VAL A 18 10.57 -1.78 4.97
N GLU A 19 11.12 -2.01 6.16
CA GLU A 19 12.54 -1.81 6.44
C GLU A 19 13.44 -2.69 5.55
N ARG A 20 13.07 -3.96 5.33
CA ARG A 20 13.80 -4.84 4.41
C ARG A 20 13.73 -4.36 2.97
N LEU A 21 12.56 -3.93 2.50
CA LEU A 21 12.42 -3.38 1.14
C LEU A 21 13.33 -2.15 0.95
N LEU A 22 13.35 -1.25 1.93
CA LEU A 22 14.22 -0.08 1.92
C LEU A 22 15.71 -0.48 1.94
N ALA A 23 16.10 -1.47 2.74
CA ALA A 23 17.47 -1.98 2.77
C ALA A 23 17.91 -2.60 1.43
N HIS A 24 16.97 -3.13 0.65
CA HIS A 24 17.22 -3.60 -0.73
C HIS A 24 17.17 -2.48 -1.78
N GLY A 25 17.03 -1.22 -1.37
CA GLY A 25 17.01 -0.07 -2.28
C GLY A 25 15.66 0.15 -2.98
N GLU A 26 14.59 -0.51 -2.54
CA GLU A 26 13.26 -0.31 -3.12
C GLU A 26 12.57 0.91 -2.51
N ALA A 27 12.02 1.78 -3.35
CA ALA A 27 11.14 2.85 -2.91
C ALA A 27 9.78 2.29 -2.48
N VAL A 28 9.25 2.75 -1.35
CA VAL A 28 7.96 2.28 -0.81
C VAL A 28 6.95 3.43 -0.77
N HIS A 29 5.73 3.11 -1.20
CA HIS A 29 4.55 3.92 -0.96
C HIS A 29 3.55 3.12 -0.13
N LEU A 30 3.17 3.66 1.02
CA LEU A 30 2.22 3.04 1.94
C LEU A 30 0.88 3.74 1.86
N THR A 31 -0.17 2.98 1.57
CA THR A 31 -1.56 3.46 1.67
C THR A 31 -2.24 2.92 2.91
N VAL A 32 -3.02 3.77 3.57
CA VAL A 32 -3.81 3.45 4.76
C VAL A 32 -5.26 3.92 4.57
N ILE A 33 -6.20 3.44 5.39
CA ILE A 33 -7.59 3.95 5.35
C ILE A 33 -7.83 4.85 6.56
N THR A 34 -7.49 4.40 7.76
CA THR A 34 -7.78 5.14 8.98
C THR A 34 -6.81 6.31 9.23
N GLU A 35 -7.32 7.40 9.81
CA GLU A 35 -6.52 8.57 10.20
C GLU A 35 -5.45 8.20 11.23
N THR A 36 -5.80 7.35 12.19
CA THR A 36 -4.85 6.84 13.19
C THR A 36 -3.75 6.00 12.55
N GLY A 37 -4.09 5.21 11.52
CA GLY A 37 -3.11 4.46 10.73
C GLY A 37 -2.16 5.39 9.97
N TYR A 38 -2.67 6.45 9.37
CA TYR A 38 -1.86 7.47 8.67
C TYR A 38 -0.87 8.16 9.62
N ALA A 39 -1.36 8.68 10.76
CA ALA A 39 -0.51 9.31 11.76
C ALA A 39 0.56 8.34 12.29
N HIS A 40 0.18 7.07 12.52
CA HIS A 40 1.10 6.03 12.98
C HIS A 40 2.19 5.71 11.93
N ALA A 41 1.80 5.57 10.66
CA ALA A 41 2.72 5.34 9.55
C ALA A 41 3.71 6.50 9.41
N LYS A 42 3.23 7.76 9.48
CA LYS A 42 4.09 8.95 9.46
C LYS A 42 5.07 8.97 10.63
N ARG A 43 4.66 8.53 11.83
CA ARG A 43 5.56 8.44 13.00
C ARG A 43 6.63 7.37 12.84
N LEU A 44 6.27 6.20 12.32
CA LEU A 44 7.20 5.06 12.19
C LEU A 44 8.21 5.25 11.06
N PHE A 45 7.74 5.68 9.89
CA PHE A 45 8.56 5.74 8.70
C PHE A 45 9.09 7.14 8.39
N GLY A 46 8.58 8.19 9.05
CA GLY A 46 9.05 9.56 8.91
C GLY A 46 9.00 10.04 7.45
N GLU A 47 10.18 10.33 6.91
CA GLU A 47 10.42 10.72 5.52
C GLU A 47 11.05 9.60 4.66
N LYS A 48 11.26 8.41 5.22
CA LYS A 48 11.88 7.27 4.50
C LYS A 48 10.99 6.72 3.39
N ILE A 49 9.67 6.90 3.51
CA ILE A 49 8.67 6.44 2.54
C ILE A 49 7.63 7.52 2.29
N THR A 50 6.86 7.35 1.23
CA THR A 50 5.66 8.15 1.01
C THR A 50 4.44 7.45 1.61
N VAL A 51 3.52 8.22 2.17
CA VAL A 51 2.29 7.71 2.79
C VAL A 51 1.11 8.53 2.28
N SER A 52 -0.01 7.87 1.97
CA SER A 52 -1.28 8.55 1.69
C SER A 52 -2.47 7.71 2.16
N HIS A 53 -3.66 8.29 2.12
CA HIS A 53 -4.87 7.49 2.20
C HIS A 53 -5.06 6.68 0.90
N LEU A 54 -5.69 5.52 1.02
CA LEU A 54 -6.11 4.72 -0.13
C LEU A 54 -7.16 5.50 -0.93
N PRO A 55 -7.09 5.52 -2.28
CA PRO A 55 -8.17 6.04 -3.10
C PRO A 55 -9.49 5.29 -2.84
N LEU A 56 -10.61 6.01 -2.89
CA LEU A 56 -11.92 5.37 -2.92
C LEU A 56 -12.04 4.48 -4.17
N ASP A 57 -12.76 3.37 -4.03
CA ASP A 57 -12.97 2.40 -5.12
C ASP A 57 -14.05 2.85 -6.11
N LEU A 58 -13.85 4.04 -6.64
CA LEU A 58 -14.67 4.63 -7.68
C LEU A 58 -14.04 4.38 -9.05
N PRO A 59 -14.86 4.26 -10.11
CA PRO A 59 -14.36 4.09 -11.47
C PRO A 59 -13.29 5.11 -11.83
N GLY A 60 -12.11 4.62 -12.24
CA GLY A 60 -11.00 5.46 -12.72
C GLY A 60 -10.03 5.96 -11.64
N PHE A 61 -10.38 5.92 -10.35
CA PHE A 61 -9.51 6.44 -9.28
C PHE A 61 -8.22 5.62 -9.14
N PHE A 62 -8.34 4.30 -9.01
CA PHE A 62 -7.16 3.42 -9.02
C PHE A 62 -6.39 3.44 -10.34
N ALA A 63 -7.07 3.70 -11.47
CA ALA A 63 -6.39 3.84 -12.75
C ALA A 63 -5.45 5.05 -12.73
N ARG A 64 -5.93 6.21 -12.27
CA ARG A 64 -5.14 7.43 -12.13
C ARG A 64 -4.05 7.27 -11.07
N PHE A 65 -4.38 6.70 -9.92
CA PHE A 65 -3.43 6.42 -8.84
C PHE A 65 -2.25 5.60 -9.35
N LEU A 66 -2.51 4.51 -10.07
CA LEU A 66 -1.45 3.68 -10.64
C LEU A 66 -0.69 4.35 -11.82
N GLN A 67 -1.22 5.41 -12.45
CA GLN A 67 -0.46 6.20 -13.46
C GLN A 67 0.63 7.02 -12.81
N ILE A 68 0.33 7.54 -11.63
CA ILE A 68 1.21 8.39 -10.85
C ILE A 68 2.21 7.50 -10.11
N LEU A 69 1.72 6.50 -9.37
CA LEU A 69 2.55 5.67 -8.50
C LEU A 69 3.45 4.69 -9.27
N ARG A 70 2.98 4.13 -10.39
CA ARG A 70 3.68 3.12 -11.22
C ARG A 70 4.37 2.01 -10.38
N PRO A 71 3.64 1.33 -9.47
CA PRO A 71 4.28 0.35 -8.59
C PRO A 71 4.67 -0.92 -9.34
N LYS A 72 5.81 -1.51 -8.95
CA LYS A 72 6.26 -2.83 -9.45
C LYS A 72 5.45 -4.00 -8.90
N LEU A 73 4.86 -3.83 -7.71
CA LEU A 73 4.15 -4.86 -6.94
C LEU A 73 3.23 -4.16 -5.93
N LEU A 74 2.03 -4.72 -5.74
CA LEU A 74 1.14 -4.41 -4.61
C LEU A 74 1.26 -5.52 -3.55
N LEU A 75 1.55 -5.12 -2.31
CA LEU A 75 1.53 -5.96 -1.11
C LEU A 75 0.28 -5.58 -0.29
N LEU A 76 -0.70 -6.49 -0.22
CA LEU A 76 -1.94 -6.32 0.54
C LEU A 76 -1.81 -6.98 1.90
N VAL A 77 -2.01 -6.22 2.98
CA VAL A 77 -1.98 -6.74 4.34
C VAL A 77 -3.40 -7.17 4.71
N GLU A 78 -3.52 -8.41 5.20
CA GLU A 78 -4.77 -9.00 5.69
C GLU A 78 -5.91 -9.13 4.64
N THR A 79 -7.00 -8.35 4.71
CA THR A 79 -8.23 -8.69 3.97
C THR A 79 -8.91 -7.52 3.23
N GLU A 80 -8.24 -6.38 3.09
CA GLU A 80 -8.81 -5.20 2.41
C GLU A 80 -8.70 -5.29 0.88
N PHE A 81 -9.50 -6.19 0.30
CA PHE A 81 -9.57 -6.40 -1.15
C PHE A 81 -10.65 -5.53 -1.80
N TRP A 82 -10.24 -4.49 -2.51
CA TRP A 82 -11.13 -3.61 -3.27
C TRP A 82 -11.22 -4.05 -4.74
N PRO A 83 -12.42 -4.33 -5.29
CA PRO A 83 -12.57 -4.84 -6.66
C PRO A 83 -11.95 -3.95 -7.74
N GLY A 84 -12.10 -2.63 -7.66
CA GLY A 84 -11.52 -1.72 -8.65
C GLY A 84 -10.01 -1.56 -8.50
N MET A 85 -9.46 -1.68 -7.29
CA MET A 85 -8.01 -1.82 -7.05
C MET A 85 -7.46 -3.04 -7.79
N LEU A 86 -8.02 -4.23 -7.53
CA LEU A 86 -7.55 -5.48 -8.13
C LEU A 86 -7.70 -5.45 -9.66
N ARG A 87 -8.83 -4.93 -10.16
CA ARG A 87 -9.06 -4.77 -11.60
C ARG A 87 -8.05 -3.81 -12.23
N ALA A 88 -7.71 -2.72 -11.55
CA ALA A 88 -6.73 -1.75 -12.04
C ALA A 88 -5.31 -2.33 -12.06
N CYS A 89 -4.90 -3.06 -11.02
CA CYS A 89 -3.63 -3.79 -10.98
C CYS A 89 -3.54 -4.81 -12.12
N ARG A 90 -4.57 -5.67 -12.27
CA ARG A 90 -4.64 -6.66 -13.36
C ARG A 90 -4.50 -6.03 -14.74
N ARG A 91 -5.24 -4.94 -15.00
CA ARG A 91 -5.19 -4.24 -16.29
C ARG A 91 -3.81 -3.64 -16.61
N ARG A 92 -3.01 -3.33 -15.59
CA ARG A 92 -1.67 -2.74 -15.74
C ARG A 92 -0.53 -3.74 -15.59
N GLY A 93 -0.85 -5.02 -15.38
CA GLY A 93 0.16 -6.04 -15.10
C GLY A 93 0.93 -5.80 -13.80
N VAL A 94 0.33 -5.11 -12.82
CA VAL A 94 0.92 -4.98 -11.47
C VAL A 94 0.58 -6.25 -10.70
N PRO A 95 1.58 -7.08 -10.33
CA PRO A 95 1.34 -8.25 -9.50
C PRO A 95 0.79 -7.85 -8.14
N VAL A 96 -0.03 -8.72 -7.55
CA VAL A 96 -0.64 -8.52 -6.24
C VAL A 96 -0.28 -9.71 -5.36
N VAL A 97 0.27 -9.44 -4.19
CA VAL A 97 0.64 -10.46 -3.19
C VAL A 97 -0.05 -10.13 -1.88
N GLY A 98 -0.74 -11.12 -1.33
CA GLY A 98 -1.26 -11.07 0.02
C GLY A 98 -0.16 -11.33 1.06
N VAL A 99 -0.11 -10.52 2.10
CA VAL A 99 0.77 -10.66 3.26
C VAL A 99 -0.11 -10.88 4.48
N ASN A 100 0.12 -11.98 5.19
CA ASN A 100 -0.66 -12.34 6.39
C ASN A 100 -2.18 -12.42 6.12
N THR A 101 -2.57 -12.81 4.90
CA THR A 101 -3.97 -12.98 4.52
C THR A 101 -4.48 -14.32 5.06
N ARG A 102 -5.57 -14.29 5.84
CA ARG A 102 -6.24 -15.50 6.34
C ARG A 102 -7.34 -15.98 5.39
#